data_AF-A0A512NRH0-F1
#
_entry.id   AF-A0A512NRH0-F1
#
_cell.length_a   1.000
_cell.length_b   1.000
_cell.length_c   1.000
_cell.angle_alpha   90.00
_cell.angle_beta   90.00
_cell.angle_gamma   90.00
#
_symmetry.space_group_name_H-M   'P 1'
#
loop_
_entity.id
_entity.type
_entity.pdbx_description
1 polymer ?
#
loop_
_entity_poly.entity_id
_entity_poly.type
_entity_poly.pdbx_seq_one_letter_code
_entity_poly.pdbx_strand_id
1 'polypeptide(L)'
;MRVSGTAQVVRDSELLESMEINGKLPDLALLVRVREAFFHCGKSMIRSRMWEPDRWDPIDGLPTYAQALKDHANLSGPVSDIELGVARNETERLY
;
A
#
# COMPACT_ATOMS: atom_id res chain seq x y z
N MET A 1 -1.97 5.41 12.77
CA MET A 1 -0.87 6.14 13.42
C MET A 1 -0.60 7.35 12.56
N ARG A 2 -0.37 8.52 13.15
CA ARG A 2 -0.03 9.75 12.40
C ARG A 2 1.37 10.19 12.81
N VAL A 3 2.27 10.32 11.85
CA VAL A 3 3.62 10.84 12.03
C VAL A 3 3.71 12.19 11.32
N SER A 4 4.13 13.24 12.02
CA SER A 4 4.37 14.56 11.42
C SER A 4 5.83 14.95 11.61
N GLY A 5 6.44 15.56 10.60
CA GLY A 5 7.86 15.90 10.60
C GLY A 5 8.29 16.62 9.33
N THR A 6 9.60 16.68 9.09
CA THR A 6 10.15 17.10 7.79
C THR A 6 10.58 15.87 7.00
N ALA A 7 10.40 15.90 5.69
CA ALA A 7 10.74 14.80 4.80
C ALA A 7 11.82 15.23 3.80
N GLN A 8 12.75 14.32 3.51
CA GLN A 8 13.80 14.50 2.52
C GLN A 8 13.88 13.26 1.63
N VAL A 9 13.93 13.46 0.32
CA VAL A 9 14.22 12.39 -0.64
C VAL A 9 15.74 12.15 -0.64
N VAL A 10 16.16 10.90 -0.44
CA VAL A 10 17.58 10.50 -0.33
C VAL A 10 17.91 9.33 -1.26
N ARG A 11 19.20 9.16 -1.55
CA ARG A 11 19.76 8.16 -2.47
C ARG A 11 21.04 7.49 -1.93
N ASP A 12 21.33 7.63 -0.64
CA ASP A 12 22.53 7.07 -0.02
C ASP A 12 22.54 5.55 -0.18
N SER A 13 23.61 4.99 -0.79
CA SER A 13 23.66 3.59 -1.18
C SER A 13 23.50 2.63 0.00
N GLU A 14 24.19 2.89 1.11
CA GLU A 14 24.10 2.08 2.33
C GLU A 14 22.66 2.01 2.88
N LEU A 15 21.90 3.12 2.79
CA LEU A 15 20.51 3.16 3.21
C LEU A 15 19.62 2.35 2.25
N LEU A 16 19.79 2.51 0.94
CA LEU A 16 19.01 1.77 -0.05
C LEU A 16 19.29 0.26 0.02
N GLU A 17 20.55 -0.14 0.22
CA GLU A 17 20.98 -1.53 0.44
C GLU A 17 20.27 -2.16 1.66
N SER A 18 20.11 -1.42 2.76
CA SER A 18 19.35 -1.89 3.93
C SER A 18 17.85 -2.09 3.68
N MET A 19 17.32 -1.60 2.55
CA MET A 19 15.91 -1.70 2.15
C MET A 19 15.70 -2.68 0.99
N GLU A 20 16.70 -3.51 0.67
CA GLU A 20 16.61 -4.51 -0.38
C GLU A 20 15.49 -5.52 -0.09
N ILE A 21 14.68 -5.80 -1.11
CA ILE A 21 13.73 -6.91 -1.09
C ILE A 21 13.90 -7.71 -2.38
N ASN A 22 14.10 -9.03 -2.27
CA ASN A 22 14.24 -9.94 -3.41
C ASN A 22 15.30 -9.52 -4.46
N GLY A 23 16.47 -9.02 -4.04
CA GLY A 23 17.52 -8.61 -4.97
C GLY A 23 17.32 -7.22 -5.59
N LYS A 24 16.27 -6.49 -5.19
CA LYS A 24 15.93 -5.18 -5.77
C LYS A 24 16.07 -4.08 -4.73
N LEU A 25 16.81 -3.05 -5.11
CA LEU A 25 16.98 -1.84 -4.34
C LEU A 25 15.92 -0.80 -4.74
N PRO A 26 15.38 -0.01 -3.79
CA PRO A 26 14.56 1.14 -4.14
C PRO A 26 15.39 2.22 -4.83
N ASP A 27 14.81 2.93 -5.81
CA ASP A 27 15.48 4.05 -6.50
C ASP A 27 15.72 5.27 -5.59
N LEU A 28 14.86 5.40 -4.57
CA LEU A 28 14.76 6.53 -3.66
C LEU A 28 14.26 6.07 -2.30
N ALA A 29 14.72 6.72 -1.25
CA ALA A 29 14.10 6.61 0.08
C ALA A 29 13.58 7.97 0.54
N LEU A 30 12.55 7.95 1.39
CA LEU A 30 12.04 9.14 2.06
C LEU A 30 12.47 9.12 3.53
N LEU A 31 13.44 9.97 3.88
CA LEU A 31 13.87 10.16 5.25
C LEU A 31 12.94 11.16 5.94
N VAL A 32 12.21 10.70 6.96
CA VAL A 32 11.30 11.53 7.76
C VAL A 32 11.93 11.83 9.11
N ARG A 33 12.30 13.10 9.35
CA ARG A 33 12.68 13.57 10.67
C ARG A 33 11.41 13.83 11.47
N VAL A 34 11.06 12.87 12.32
CA VAL A 34 9.82 12.89 13.11
C VAL A 34 9.87 14.04 14.12
N ARG A 35 8.86 14.91 14.07
CA ARG A 35 8.61 15.95 15.09
C ARG A 35 7.62 15.45 16.14
N GLU A 36 6.59 14.71 15.72
CA GLU A 36 5.56 14.16 16.59
C GLU A 36 4.97 12.90 15.97
N ALA A 37 4.54 11.98 16.83
CA ALA A 37 3.81 10.78 16.45
C ALA A 37 2.61 10.59 17.38
N PHE A 38 1.44 10.36 16.79
CA PHE A 38 0.20 10.07 17.50
C PHE A 38 -0.29 8.68 17.15
N PHE A 39 -0.59 7.90 18.17
CA PHE A 39 -1.36 6.67 17.99
C PHE A 39 -2.82 7.03 17.75
N HIS A 40 -3.48 6.30 16.85
CA HIS A 40 -4.94 6.29 16.88
C HIS A 40 -5.38 5.54 18.14
N CYS A 41 -6.59 5.85 18.62
CA CYS A 41 -7.15 5.14 19.76
C CYS A 41 -7.17 3.64 19.46
N GLY A 42 -6.48 2.81 20.25
CA GLY A 42 -6.44 1.35 20.04
C GLY A 42 -7.83 0.71 19.97
N LYS A 43 -8.83 1.34 20.60
CA LYS A 43 -10.25 0.94 20.50
C LYS A 43 -10.76 0.93 19.05
N SER A 44 -10.26 1.80 18.16
CA SER A 44 -10.66 1.80 16.74
C SER A 44 -10.26 0.49 16.04
N MET A 45 -9.04 0.02 16.27
CA MET A 45 -8.52 -1.25 15.74
C MET A 45 -9.31 -2.46 16.27
N ILE A 46 -9.63 -2.45 17.57
CA ILE A 46 -10.44 -3.51 18.20
C ILE A 46 -11.86 -3.50 17.63
N ARG A 47 -12.48 -2.31 17.50
CA ARG A 47 -13.86 -2.16 17.01
C ARG A 47 -14.01 -2.45 15.53
N SER A 48 -12.99 -2.16 14.71
CA SER A 48 -13.01 -2.46 13.28
C SER A 48 -12.83 -3.95 12.99
N ARG A 49 -12.40 -4.76 13.98
CA ARG A 49 -12.13 -6.20 13.80
C ARG A 49 -11.17 -6.46 12.64
N MET A 50 -10.24 -5.54 12.40
CA MET A 50 -9.40 -5.54 11.20
C MET A 50 -8.52 -6.79 11.09
N TRP A 51 -8.30 -7.53 12.17
CA TRP A 51 -7.49 -8.76 12.19
C TRP A 51 -8.32 -10.02 12.44
N GLU A 52 -9.65 -9.94 12.30
CA GLU A 52 -10.57 -11.08 12.46
C GLU A 52 -11.31 -11.31 11.12
N PRO A 53 -10.70 -11.97 10.11
CA PRO A 53 -11.31 -12.13 8.78
C PRO A 53 -12.70 -12.76 8.79
N ASP A 54 -12.94 -13.71 9.70
CA ASP A 54 -14.25 -14.37 9.89
C ASP A 54 -15.36 -13.41 10.36
N ARG A 55 -15.00 -12.20 10.78
CA ARG A 55 -15.92 -11.14 11.23
C ARG A 55 -16.14 -10.05 10.19
N TRP A 56 -15.45 -10.10 9.05
CA TRP A 56 -15.60 -9.10 8.00
C TRP A 56 -16.95 -9.26 7.31
N ASP A 57 -17.55 -8.14 6.91
CA ASP A 57 -18.78 -8.17 6.12
C ASP A 57 -18.51 -8.84 4.76
N PRO A 58 -19.51 -9.55 4.18
CA PRO A 58 -19.38 -10.13 2.86
C PRO A 58 -19.04 -9.07 1.83
N ILE A 59 -18.11 -9.40 0.93
CA ILE A 59 -17.72 -8.52 -0.17
C ILE A 59 -18.56 -8.77 -1.44
N ASP A 60 -19.61 -9.58 -1.34
CA ASP A 60 -20.53 -9.87 -2.44
C ASP A 60 -21.13 -8.58 -2.99
N GLY A 61 -20.99 -8.38 -4.31
CA GLY A 61 -21.49 -7.19 -5.00
C GLY A 61 -20.61 -5.94 -4.87
N LEU A 62 -19.50 -5.98 -4.10
CA LEU A 62 -18.48 -4.93 -4.15
C LEU A 62 -17.67 -5.02 -5.46
N PRO A 63 -17.18 -3.89 -5.99
CA PRO A 63 -16.34 -3.92 -7.17
C PRO A 63 -15.00 -4.60 -6.89
N THR A 64 -14.46 -5.30 -7.89
CA THR A 64 -13.07 -5.75 -7.84
C THR A 64 -12.12 -4.55 -7.81
N TYR A 65 -10.89 -4.74 -7.32
CA TYR A 65 -9.88 -3.67 -7.35
C TYR A 65 -9.67 -3.11 -8.77
N ALA A 66 -9.72 -3.97 -9.79
CA ALA A 66 -9.62 -3.57 -11.19
C ALA A 66 -10.80 -2.72 -11.66
N GLN A 67 -12.03 -3.04 -11.26
CA GLN A 67 -13.22 -2.24 -11.56
C GLN A 67 -13.10 -0.86 -10.90
N ALA A 68 -12.78 -0.83 -9.60
CA ALA A 68 -12.58 0.41 -8.86
C ALA A 68 -11.48 1.29 -9.49
N LEU A 69 -10.36 0.69 -9.91
CA LEU A 69 -9.26 1.40 -10.56
C LEU A 69 -9.66 1.95 -11.93
N LYS A 70 -10.38 1.16 -12.73
CA LYS A 70 -10.87 1.58 -14.05
C LYS A 70 -11.77 2.80 -13.95
N ASP A 71 -12.73 2.76 -13.02
CA ASP A 71 -13.69 3.86 -12.82
C ASP A 71 -12.99 5.09 -12.25
N HIS A 72 -12.13 4.92 -11.23
CA HIS A 72 -11.43 6.01 -10.57
C HIS A 72 -10.47 6.76 -11.50
N ALA A 73 -9.70 6.04 -12.32
CA ALA A 73 -8.72 6.61 -13.24
C ALA A 73 -9.26 6.80 -14.67
N ASN A 74 -10.55 6.51 -14.90
CA ASN A 74 -11.21 6.57 -16.21
C ASN A 74 -10.42 5.84 -17.32
N LEU A 75 -9.98 4.61 -17.02
CA LEU A 75 -9.12 3.84 -17.92
C LEU A 75 -9.92 3.24 -19.08
N SER A 76 -9.34 3.21 -20.27
CA SER A 76 -9.89 2.53 -21.44
C SER A 76 -9.55 1.02 -21.43
N GLY A 77 -10.20 0.24 -22.29
CA GLY A 77 -9.99 -1.21 -22.39
C GLY A 77 -10.86 -2.05 -21.44
N PRO A 78 -10.85 -3.39 -21.56
CA PRO A 78 -11.65 -4.27 -20.73
C PRO A 78 -11.08 -4.40 -19.31
N VAL A 79 -11.96 -4.64 -18.32
CA VAL A 79 -11.55 -4.84 -16.91
C VAL A 79 -10.60 -6.04 -16.76
N SER A 80 -10.77 -7.09 -17.57
CA SER A 80 -9.93 -8.29 -17.55
C SER A 80 -8.45 -8.00 -17.76
N ASP A 81 -8.11 -7.02 -18.61
CA ASP A 81 -6.72 -6.65 -18.86
C ASP A 81 -6.09 -5.99 -17.63
N ILE A 82 -6.89 -5.22 -16.89
CA ILE A 82 -6.49 -4.60 -15.63
C ILE A 82 -6.35 -5.66 -14.55
N GLU A 83 -7.27 -6.63 -14.46
CA GLU A 83 -7.19 -7.76 -13.52
C GLU A 83 -5.91 -8.57 -13.72
N LEU A 84 -5.57 -8.91 -14.97
CA LEU A 84 -4.31 -9.57 -15.29
C LEU A 84 -3.09 -8.72 -14.89
N GLY A 85 -3.17 -7.40 -15.11
CA GLY A 85 -2.13 -6.46 -14.71
C GLY A 85 -1.91 -6.41 -13.19
N VAL A 86 -3.00 -6.41 -12.40
CA VAL A 86 -2.98 -6.43 -10.93
C VAL A 86 -2.37 -7.74 -10.43
N ALA A 87 -2.85 -8.89 -10.89
CA ALA A 87 -2.36 -10.20 -10.46
C ALA A 87 -0.86 -10.40 -10.77
N ARG A 88 -0.40 -9.92 -11.93
CA ARG A 88 1.03 -9.92 -12.28
C ARG A 88 1.84 -8.99 -11.37
N ASN A 89 1.30 -7.83 -11.01
CA ASN A 89 1.98 -6.90 -10.11
C ASN A 89 2.21 -7.51 -8.73
N GLU A 90 1.19 -8.17 -8.16
CA GLU A 90 1.28 -8.84 -6.86
C GLU A 90 2.38 -9.92 -6.80
N THR A 91 2.62 -10.62 -7.91
CA THR A 91 3.57 -11.75 -7.96
C THR A 91 4.98 -11.34 -8.41
N GLU A 92 5.10 -10.40 -9.35
CA GLU A 92 6.38 -10.08 -10.00
C GLU A 92 6.97 -8.72 -9.56
N ARG A 93 6.14 -7.80 -9.06
CA ARG A 93 6.49 -6.38 -8.89
C ARG A 93 6.13 -5.78 -7.54
N LEU A 94 5.52 -6.56 -6.63
CA LEU A 94 5.18 -6.09 -5.29
C LEU A 94 6.43 -5.66 -4.52
N TYR A 95 7.59 -6.25 -4.87
CA TYR A 95 8.93 -5.87 -4.41
C TYR A 95 9.96 -6.09 -5.53
#